data_AF-A0A0I9UW93-F1
#
_entry.id   AF-A0A0I9UW93-F1
#
_cell.length_a   1.000
_cell.length_b   1.000
_cell.length_c   1.000
_cell.angle_alpha   90.00
_cell.angle_beta   90.00
_cell.angle_gamma   90.00
#
_symmetry.space_group_name_H-M   'P 1'
#
loop_
_entity.id
_entity.type
_entity.pdbx_description
1 polymer ?
#
loop_
_entity_poly.entity_id
_entity_poly.type
_entity_poly.pdbx_seq_one_letter_code
_entity_poly.pdbx_strand_id
1 'polypeptide(L)'
;MRGRVNAIRTFKGLVADLRIFTLADLAETTSVKAFIKIREQHPEKTIPVCYYLYSLEGALLNLHWNDIPSELKKELKDKIQD
;
A
#
# COMPACT_ATOMS: atom_id res chain seq x y z
N MET A 1 -16.67 -15.84 12.54
CA MET A 1 -16.84 -14.99 11.33
C MET A 1 -15.72 -13.96 11.31
N ARG A 2 -14.65 -14.17 10.51
CA ARG A 2 -13.56 -13.19 10.37
C ARG A 2 -14.11 -12.02 9.57
N GLY A 3 -14.20 -10.86 10.21
CA GLY A 3 -14.83 -9.66 9.69
C GLY A 3 -14.18 -9.22 8.38
N ARG A 4 -15.03 -8.82 7.43
CA ARG A 4 -14.67 -8.20 6.16
C ARG A 4 -13.58 -7.15 6.41
N VAL A 5 -12.48 -7.26 5.68
CA VAL A 5 -11.28 -6.45 5.82
C VAL A 5 -11.67 -4.99 5.57
N ASN A 6 -11.93 -4.25 6.65
CA ASN A 6 -12.20 -2.80 6.63
C ASN A 6 -10.90 -2.00 6.40
N ALA A 7 -9.98 -2.48 5.55
CA ALA A 7 -8.74 -1.77 5.23
C ALA A 7 -9.00 -0.38 4.62
N ILE A 8 -10.16 -0.21 3.98
CA ILE A 8 -10.62 1.06 3.40
C ILE A 8 -10.76 2.16 4.48
N ARG A 9 -11.12 1.81 5.74
CA ARG A 9 -11.41 2.83 6.77
C ARG A 9 -10.14 3.42 7.41
N THR A 10 -9.05 2.67 7.44
CA THR A 10 -7.76 3.13 7.99
C THR A 10 -6.97 3.98 6.98
N PHE A 11 -7.37 3.98 5.71
CA PHE A 11 -6.68 4.65 4.60
C PHE A 11 -7.05 6.13 4.40
N LYS A 12 -8.02 6.68 5.14
CA LYS A 12 -8.49 8.07 4.89
C LYS A 12 -7.46 9.18 5.14
N GLY A 13 -6.50 8.96 6.04
CA GLY A 13 -5.52 10.00 6.40
C GLY A 13 -4.35 10.15 5.42
N LEU A 14 -4.07 9.12 4.63
CA LEU A 14 -2.86 9.05 3.80
C LEU A 14 -3.13 9.24 2.31
N VAL A 15 -4.36 8.98 1.90
CA VAL A 15 -4.78 8.90 0.49
C VAL A 15 -5.25 10.25 -0.07
N ALA A 16 -5.54 11.20 0.81
CA ALA A 16 -6.11 12.49 0.43
C ALA A 16 -5.20 13.28 -0.55
N ASP A 17 -3.88 13.15 -0.43
CA ASP A 17 -2.90 13.85 -1.29
C ASP A 17 -2.54 13.09 -2.59
N LEU A 18 -2.81 11.78 -2.66
CA LEU A 18 -2.48 10.96 -3.83
C LEU A 18 -3.58 10.90 -4.90
N ARG A 19 -4.79 11.40 -4.58
CA ARG A 19 -5.99 11.23 -5.42
C ARG A 19 -6.35 9.78 -5.79
N ILE A 20 -5.83 8.78 -5.06
CA ILE A 20 -6.20 7.36 -5.25
C ILE A 20 -7.46 7.10 -4.43
N PHE A 21 -8.62 7.56 -4.90
CA PHE A 21 -9.84 7.56 -4.09
C PHE A 21 -10.50 6.18 -4.00
N THR A 22 -10.09 5.23 -4.85
CA THR A 22 -10.71 3.91 -4.97
C THR A 22 -9.69 2.77 -5.08
N LEU A 23 -10.14 1.54 -4.79
CA LEU A 23 -9.36 0.33 -5.06
C LEU A 23 -9.05 0.18 -6.56
N ALA A 24 -9.90 0.69 -7.45
CA ALA A 24 -9.66 0.68 -8.88
C ALA A 24 -8.45 1.55 -9.26
N ASP A 25 -8.37 2.77 -8.72
CA ASP A 25 -7.22 3.65 -8.93
C ASP A 25 -5.92 3.02 -8.41
N LEU A 26 -6.00 2.32 -7.28
CA LEU A 26 -4.86 1.59 -6.71
C LEU A 26 -4.46 0.39 -7.57
N ALA A 27 -5.42 -0.31 -8.17
CA ALA A 27 -5.14 -1.44 -9.05
C ALA A 27 -4.46 -0.96 -10.35
N GLU A 28 -4.90 0.16 -10.91
CA GLU A 28 -4.26 0.80 -12.07
C GLU A 28 -2.85 1.31 -11.75
N THR A 29 -2.68 1.94 -10.59
CA THR A 29 -1.39 2.51 -10.16
C THR A 29 -0.44 1.43 -9.65
N THR A 30 -0.93 0.32 -9.11
CA THR A 30 -0.21 -0.69 -8.30
C THR A 30 0.28 -0.17 -6.94
N SER A 31 0.48 -1.08 -5.99
CA SER A 31 1.01 -0.80 -4.65
C SER A 31 2.39 -0.15 -4.69
N VAL A 32 3.28 -0.60 -5.58
CA VAL A 32 4.65 -0.11 -5.73
C VAL A 32 4.67 1.35 -6.19
N LYS A 33 3.99 1.70 -7.29
CA LYS A 33 4.01 3.10 -7.77
C LYS A 33 3.30 4.04 -6.81
N ALA A 34 2.23 3.57 -6.15
CA ALA A 34 1.57 4.36 -5.11
C ALA A 34 2.52 4.65 -3.95
N PHE A 35 3.28 3.65 -3.49
CA PHE A 35 4.28 3.83 -2.45
C PHE A 35 5.42 4.78 -2.84
N ILE A 36 5.94 4.68 -4.06
CA ILE A 36 6.98 5.59 -4.58
C ILE A 36 6.46 7.04 -4.59
N LYS A 37 5.25 7.28 -5.12
CA LYS A 37 4.63 8.61 -5.12
C LYS A 37 4.48 9.20 -3.72
N ILE A 38 4.11 8.39 -2.72
CA ILE A 38 4.01 8.84 -1.32
C ILE A 38 5.37 9.32 -0.79
N ARG A 39 6.44 8.60 -1.12
CA ARG A 39 7.81 8.98 -0.72
C ARG A 39 8.25 10.28 -1.41
N GLU A 40 7.93 10.44 -2.68
CA GLU A 40 8.26 11.64 -3.46
C GLU A 40 7.48 12.88 -2.98
N GLN A 41 6.22 12.71 -2.56
CA GLN A 41 5.39 13.80 -2.03
C GLN A 41 5.76 14.22 -0.61
N HIS A 42 6.38 13.32 0.17
CA HIS A 42 6.78 13.58 1.55
C HIS A 42 8.27 13.25 1.77
N PRO A 43 9.19 13.94 1.07
CA PRO A 43 10.63 13.67 1.19
C PRO A 43 11.18 13.91 2.60
N GLU A 44 10.49 14.74 3.39
CA GLU A 44 10.83 15.04 4.78
C GLU A 44 10.43 13.93 5.77
N LYS A 45 9.60 12.97 5.34
CA LYS A 45 9.10 11.89 6.20
C LYS A 45 9.76 10.57 5.86
N THR A 46 10.12 9.82 6.90
CA THR A 46 10.44 8.40 6.73
C THR A 46 9.13 7.63 6.57
N ILE A 47 8.86 7.12 5.38
CA ILE A 47 7.67 6.31 5.07
C ILE A 47 8.06 4.83 5.16
N PRO A 48 7.67 4.10 6.22
CA PRO A 48 8.12 2.72 6.41
C PRO A 48 7.43 1.76 5.45
N VAL A 49 8.21 0.90 4.80
CA VAL A 49 7.74 -0.07 3.81
C VAL A 49 6.62 -0.96 4.35
N CYS A 50 6.76 -1.47 5.58
CA CYS A 50 5.81 -2.41 6.15
C CYS A 50 4.40 -1.84 6.34
N TYR A 51 4.29 -0.57 6.77
CA TYR A 51 3.00 0.04 7.05
C TYR A 51 2.30 0.54 5.79
N TYR A 52 3.05 0.83 4.73
CA TYR A 52 2.52 1.49 3.54
C TYR A 52 2.45 0.53 2.37
N LEU A 53 3.59 0.00 1.91
CA LEU A 53 3.65 -0.87 0.73
C LEU A 53 2.84 -2.16 0.93
N TYR A 54 2.99 -2.81 2.08
CA TYR A 54 2.25 -4.06 2.35
C TYR A 54 0.78 -3.81 2.65
N SER A 55 0.42 -2.65 3.20
CA SER A 55 -0.98 -2.29 3.39
C SER A 55 -1.67 -1.99 2.05
N LEU A 56 -0.96 -1.34 1.11
CA LEU A 56 -1.45 -1.10 -0.25
C LEU A 56 -1.66 -2.43 -1.00
N GLU A 57 -0.67 -3.33 -0.95
CA GLU A 57 -0.80 -4.64 -1.58
C GLU A 57 -1.90 -5.48 -0.91
N GLY A 58 -1.98 -5.46 0.43
CA GLY A 58 -3.01 -6.17 1.17
C GLY A 58 -4.41 -5.69 0.81
N ALA A 59 -4.58 -4.38 0.59
CA ALA A 59 -5.84 -3.82 0.11
C ALA A 59 -6.23 -4.35 -1.28
N LEU A 60 -5.27 -4.49 -2.21
CA LEU A 60 -5.50 -5.06 -3.55
C LEU A 60 -5.85 -6.54 -3.51
N LEU A 61 -5.18 -7.30 -2.64
CA LEU A 61 -5.40 -8.74 -2.51
C LEU A 61 -6.56 -9.09 -1.58
N ASN A 62 -7.18 -8.09 -0.94
CA ASN A 62 -8.14 -8.28 0.15
C ASN A 62 -7.57 -9.17 1.28
N LEU A 63 -6.30 -8.96 1.62
CA LEU A 63 -5.55 -9.63 2.67
C LEU A 63 -5.09 -8.62 3.73
N HIS A 64 -4.96 -9.08 4.97
CA HIS A 64 -4.21 -8.30 5.96
C HIS A 64 -2.72 -8.33 5.59
N TRP A 65 -1.97 -7.25 5.82
CA TRP A 65 -0.55 -7.14 5.41
C TRP A 65 0.34 -8.24 6.02
N ASN A 66 -0.02 -8.75 7.20
CA ASN A 66 0.65 -9.92 7.80
C ASN A 66 0.47 -11.19 6.96
N ASP A 67 -0.68 -11.36 6.32
CA ASP A 67 -1.07 -12.57 5.59
C ASP A 67 -0.51 -12.58 4.15
N ILE A 68 0.16 -11.51 3.73
CA ILE A 68 0.86 -11.46 2.43
C ILE A 68 2.08 -12.41 2.49
N PRO A 69 2.25 -13.31 1.51
CA PRO A 69 3.39 -14.22 1.42
C PRO A 69 4.74 -13.51 1.51
N SER A 70 5.73 -14.16 2.13
CA SER A 70 7.09 -13.65 2.30
C SER A 70 7.78 -13.38 0.96
N GLU A 71 7.53 -14.21 -0.03
CA GLU A 71 8.06 -14.15 -1.38
C GLU A 71 7.56 -12.89 -2.07
N LEU A 72 6.24 -12.64 -2.02
CA LEU A 72 5.65 -11.42 -2.56
C LEU A 72 6.15 -10.16 -1.81
N LYS A 73 6.29 -10.22 -0.48
CA LYS A 73 6.88 -9.13 0.31
C LYS A 73 8.32 -8.79 -0.10
N LYS A 74 9.08 -9.79 -0.54
CA LYS A 74 10.44 -9.62 -1.07
C LYS A 74 10.41 -8.99 -2.45
N GLU A 75 9.61 -9.52 -3.37
CA GLU A 75 9.45 -8.94 -4.72
C GLU A 75 9.03 -7.46 -4.68
N LEU A 76 8.11 -7.11 -3.78
CA LEU A 76 7.67 -5.72 -3.59
C LEU A 76 8.81 -4.82 -3.10
N LYS A 77 9.69 -5.34 -2.23
CA LYS A 77 10.86 -4.61 -1.75
C LYS A 77 11.90 -4.42 -2.84
N ASP A 78 12.16 -5.46 -3.63
CA ASP A 78 13.15 -5.39 -4.72
C ASP A 78 12.74 -4.32 -5.74
N LYS A 79 11.43 -4.18 -6.02
CA LYS A 79 10.87 -3.16 -6.93
C LYS A 79 10.95 -1.70 -6.44
N ILE A 80 11.33 -1.44 -5.18
CA ILE A 80 11.46 -0.07 -4.63
C ILE A 80 12.91 0.29 -4.28
N GLN A 81 13.85 -0.61 -4.56
CA GLN A 81 15.29 -0.46 -4.26
C GLN A 81 16.13 -0.17 -5.50
N ASP A 82 15.52 0.08 -6.66
CA ASP A 82 16.21 0.64 -7.84
C ASP A 82 16.76 2.06 -7.58
#